data_AF-A0A7S2T2V2-F1
#
_entry.id   AF-A0A7S2T2V2-F1
#
_cell.length_a   1.000
_cell.length_b   1.000
_cell.length_c   1.000
_cell.angle_alpha   90.00
_cell.angle_beta   90.00
_cell.angle_gamma   90.00
#
_symmetry.space_group_name_H-M   'P 1'
#
loop_
_entity.id
_entity.type
_entity.pdbx_description
1 polymer ?
#
loop_
_entity_poly.entity_id
_entity_poly.type
_entity_poly.pdbx_seq_one_letter_code
_entity_poly.pdbx_strand_id
1 'polypeptide(L)'
;ATVASAQKKGCAMFGQSLLGVPLVANGAAPQKIADESKLEKLQSACPALYSAFGGKDGEYCCAESQIQTLYTKMQLLHQIVLGCPACDHNFKHLWCWMTCAPYQEEFLNVTKTTGNGKDVDEVDYYVAPHFGESLWNSCKEVKVSSMNVKAMDTLCKTDDCKGWHMMLSK
;
A
#
# COMPACT_ATOMS: atom_id res chain seq x y z
N ALA A 1 -23.12 8.34 -20.80
CA ALA A 1 -22.72 9.33 -19.78
C ALA A 1 -22.55 8.59 -18.46
N THR A 2 -21.32 8.21 -18.11
CA THR A 2 -21.03 7.62 -16.79
C THR A 2 -20.87 8.75 -15.80
N VAL A 3 -21.81 8.84 -14.85
CA VAL A 3 -21.68 9.69 -13.68
C VAL A 3 -20.48 9.15 -12.90
N ALA A 4 -19.36 9.87 -12.91
CA ALA A 4 -18.30 9.62 -11.94
C ALA A 4 -18.90 9.99 -10.58
N SER A 5 -19.33 8.99 -9.80
CA SER A 5 -19.71 9.27 -8.41
C SER A 5 -18.47 9.81 -7.72
N ALA A 6 -18.58 10.99 -7.10
CA ALA A 6 -17.52 11.49 -6.26
C ALA A 6 -17.23 10.45 -5.18
N GLN A 7 -16.00 9.90 -5.17
CA GLN A 7 -15.58 8.93 -4.16
C GLN A 7 -15.64 9.57 -2.79
N LYS A 8 -16.23 8.86 -1.83
CA LYS A 8 -16.39 9.38 -0.48
C LYS A 8 -15.04 9.29 0.23
N LYS A 9 -14.49 10.44 0.59
CA LYS A 9 -13.27 10.49 1.41
C LYS A 9 -13.52 9.87 2.79
N GLY A 10 -12.59 9.05 3.24
CA GLY A 10 -12.67 8.34 4.52
C GLY A 10 -11.53 7.35 4.68
N CYS A 11 -10.92 7.34 5.87
CA CYS A 11 -9.81 6.48 6.21
C CYS A 11 -10.26 5.28 7.05
N ALA A 12 -9.87 4.08 6.62
CA ALA A 12 -10.04 2.87 7.42
C ALA A 12 -8.94 2.77 8.49
N MET A 13 -7.72 3.22 8.16
CA MET A 13 -6.57 3.25 9.05
C MET A 13 -5.91 4.63 9.05
N PHE A 14 -5.35 5.06 10.18
CA PHE A 14 -4.61 6.31 10.29
C PHE A 14 -3.73 6.33 11.54
N GLY A 15 -2.46 6.68 11.39
CA GLY A 15 -1.46 6.57 12.45
C GLY A 15 -0.94 5.16 12.64
N GLN A 16 0.05 5.01 13.52
CA GLN A 16 0.62 3.71 13.86
C GLN A 16 1.06 3.67 15.33
N SER A 17 1.08 2.48 15.93
CA SER A 17 1.63 2.24 17.26
C SER A 17 3.16 2.37 17.28
N LEU A 18 3.77 2.29 18.46
CA LEU A 18 5.23 2.31 18.61
C LEU A 18 5.92 1.17 17.84
N LEU A 19 5.22 0.05 17.62
CA LEU A 19 5.72 -1.10 16.87
C LEU A 19 5.52 -0.95 15.35
N GLY A 20 4.96 0.17 14.89
CA GLY A 20 4.67 0.42 13.48
C GLY A 20 3.41 -0.28 12.98
N VAL A 21 2.53 -0.75 13.88
CA VAL A 21 1.25 -1.36 13.52
C VAL A 21 0.24 -0.25 13.22
N PRO A 22 -0.46 -0.25 12.05
CA PRO A 22 -1.48 0.75 11.74
C PRO A 22 -2.60 0.79 12.79
N LEU A 23 -3.13 1.98 13.05
CA LEU A 23 -4.27 2.15 13.97
C LEU A 23 -5.58 2.29 13.19
N VAL A 24 -6.68 1.83 13.79
CA VAL A 24 -8.03 2.01 13.23
C VAL A 24 -8.42 3.49 13.22
N ALA A 25 -8.95 3.97 12.10
CA ALA A 25 -9.35 5.36 11.92
C ALA A 25 -10.86 5.63 12.01
N ASN A 26 -11.71 4.60 11.88
CA ASN A 26 -13.18 4.72 11.97
C ASN A 26 -13.76 5.85 11.08
N GLY A 27 -13.29 5.97 9.84
CA GLY A 27 -13.78 6.98 8.89
C GLY A 27 -13.28 8.40 9.16
N ALA A 28 -12.13 8.52 9.82
CA ALA A 28 -11.45 9.81 9.95
C ALA A 28 -11.22 10.45 8.56
N ALA A 29 -11.28 11.77 8.51
CA ALA A 29 -10.97 12.50 7.30
C ALA A 29 -9.48 12.32 6.93
N PRO A 30 -9.14 12.16 5.63
CA PRO A 30 -7.77 12.23 5.17
C PRO A 30 -7.12 13.56 5.56
N GLN A 31 -5.81 13.54 5.84
CA GLN A 31 -5.10 14.71 6.34
C GLN A 31 -4.06 15.21 5.36
N LYS A 32 -3.80 16.52 5.37
CA LYS A 32 -2.63 17.10 4.71
C LYS A 32 -1.36 16.70 5.46
N ILE A 33 -0.29 16.49 4.71
CA ILE A 33 1.04 16.25 5.28
C ILE A 33 1.75 17.60 5.41
N ALA A 34 2.21 17.94 6.61
CA ALA A 34 2.80 19.24 6.88
C ALA A 34 4.33 19.22 6.70
N ASP A 35 4.99 18.11 7.07
CA ASP A 35 6.42 17.93 6.90
C ASP A 35 6.79 17.68 5.43
N GLU A 36 7.53 18.63 4.85
CA GLU A 36 8.01 18.59 3.46
C GLU A 36 8.90 17.36 3.20
N SER A 37 9.74 16.95 4.16
CA SER A 37 10.57 15.74 4.01
C SER A 37 9.72 14.47 3.94
N LYS A 38 8.55 14.45 4.60
CA LYS A 38 7.61 13.32 4.49
C LYS A 38 6.87 13.36 3.17
N LEU A 39 6.47 14.53 2.67
CA LEU A 39 5.90 14.68 1.34
C LEU A 39 6.85 14.18 0.24
N GLU A 40 8.13 14.52 0.31
CA GLU A 40 9.14 14.02 -0.64
C GLU A 40 9.26 12.49 -0.61
N LYS A 41 9.25 11.90 0.59
CA LYS A 41 9.26 10.43 0.75
C LYS A 41 8.00 9.79 0.19
N LEU A 42 6.84 10.41 0.39
CA LEU A 42 5.58 9.95 -0.21
C LEU A 42 5.65 10.03 -1.74
N GLN A 43 6.14 11.13 -2.30
CA GLN A 43 6.30 11.27 -3.75
C GLN A 43 7.26 10.22 -4.33
N SER A 44 8.37 9.96 -3.64
CA SER A 44 9.38 8.98 -4.06
C SER A 44 8.86 7.53 -3.99
N ALA A 45 8.19 7.16 -2.89
CA ALA A 45 7.66 5.82 -2.70
C ALA A 45 6.37 5.57 -3.51
N CYS A 46 5.53 6.60 -3.64
CA CYS A 46 4.17 6.51 -4.15
C CYS A 46 3.84 7.58 -5.23
N PRO A 47 4.61 7.67 -6.32
CA PRO A 47 4.49 8.76 -7.29
C PRO A 47 3.11 8.81 -7.97
N ALA A 48 2.53 7.65 -8.28
CA ALA A 48 1.19 7.57 -8.88
C ALA A 48 0.10 8.07 -7.92
N LEU A 49 0.20 7.75 -6.62
CA LEU A 49 -0.76 8.19 -5.61
C LEU A 49 -0.63 9.69 -5.35
N TYR A 50 0.61 10.17 -5.21
CA TYR A 50 0.93 11.58 -4.99
C TYR A 50 0.38 12.45 -6.13
N SER A 51 0.62 12.05 -7.38
CA SER A 51 0.11 12.78 -8.55
C SER A 51 -1.41 12.71 -8.69
N ALA A 52 -2.04 11.57 -8.36
CA ALA A 52 -3.49 11.40 -8.45
C ALA A 52 -4.28 12.25 -7.46
N PHE A 53 -3.72 12.54 -6.27
CA PHE A 53 -4.47 13.19 -5.17
C PHE A 53 -3.94 14.57 -4.77
N GLY A 54 -3.38 15.32 -5.71
CA GLY A 54 -3.06 16.74 -5.52
C GLY A 54 -1.68 17.02 -4.92
N GLY A 55 -0.81 16.00 -4.83
CA GLY A 55 0.58 16.15 -4.42
C GLY A 55 0.73 16.82 -3.06
N LYS A 56 1.51 17.91 -3.02
CA LYS A 56 1.75 18.70 -1.80
C LYS A 56 0.48 19.29 -1.18
N ASP A 57 -0.54 19.55 -1.99
CA ASP A 57 -1.80 20.14 -1.54
C ASP A 57 -2.87 19.06 -1.26
N GLY A 58 -2.50 17.80 -1.46
CA GLY A 58 -3.34 16.62 -1.28
C GLY A 58 -3.59 16.25 0.16
N GLU A 59 -4.60 15.40 0.35
CA GLU A 59 -4.97 14.81 1.64
C GLU A 59 -4.86 13.29 1.53
N TYR A 60 -4.35 12.64 2.58
CA TYR A 60 -3.99 11.23 2.55
C TYR A 60 -4.42 10.52 3.84
N CYS A 61 -4.70 9.22 3.74
CA CYS A 61 -5.03 8.37 4.89
C CYS A 61 -3.81 7.76 5.57
N CYS A 62 -2.72 8.51 5.63
CA CYS A 62 -1.52 8.06 6.34
C CYS A 62 -0.88 9.22 7.10
N ALA A 63 -0.46 8.94 8.33
CA ALA A 63 0.33 9.88 9.12
C ALA A 63 1.78 9.93 8.62
N GLU A 64 2.49 11.00 8.95
CA GLU A 64 3.91 11.19 8.64
C GLU A 64 4.81 10.03 9.11
N SER A 65 4.47 9.42 10.23
CA SER A 65 5.16 8.23 10.75
C SER A 65 4.92 7.00 9.87
N GLN A 66 3.70 6.79 9.37
CA GLN A 66 3.38 5.72 8.42
C GLN A 66 4.05 5.96 7.07
N ILE A 67 4.15 7.21 6.60
CA ILE A 67 4.90 7.54 5.37
C ILE A 67 6.37 7.14 5.52
N GLN A 68 6.98 7.41 6.67
CA GLN A 68 8.35 6.99 6.93
C GLN A 68 8.50 5.46 6.89
N THR A 69 7.60 4.74 7.54
CA THR A 69 7.58 3.27 7.52
C THR A 69 7.42 2.76 6.09
N LEU A 70 6.40 3.26 5.37
CA LEU A 70 6.08 2.89 4.00
C LEU A 70 7.28 3.11 3.07
N TYR A 71 7.92 4.28 3.14
CA TYR A 71 9.12 4.59 2.37
C TYR A 71 10.23 3.56 2.60
N THR A 72 10.57 3.27 3.86
CA THR A 72 11.61 2.29 4.19
C THR A 72 11.25 0.88 3.69
N LYS A 73 9.99 0.46 3.82
CA LYS A 73 9.53 -0.84 3.31
C LYS A 73 9.54 -0.90 1.78
N MET A 74 9.13 0.18 1.10
CA MET A 74 9.17 0.27 -0.36
C MET A 74 10.60 0.25 -0.90
N GLN A 75 11.58 0.85 -0.20
CA GLN A 75 12.99 0.75 -0.60
C GLN A 75 13.50 -0.69 -0.54
N LEU A 76 13.12 -1.46 0.49
CA LEU A 76 13.47 -2.87 0.58
C LEU A 76 12.84 -3.68 -0.56
N LEU A 77 11.55 -3.48 -0.81
CA LEU A 77 10.84 -4.14 -1.91
C LEU A 77 11.44 -3.79 -3.27
N HIS A 78 11.81 -2.54 -3.49
CA HIS A 78 12.43 -2.08 -4.72
C HIS A 78 13.69 -2.88 -5.07
N GLN A 79 14.52 -3.26 -4.08
CA GLN A 79 15.70 -4.08 -4.32
C GLN A 79 15.36 -5.49 -4.82
N ILE A 80 14.20 -6.02 -4.42
CA ILE A 80 13.74 -7.36 -4.82
C ILE A 80 13.26 -7.34 -6.28
N VAL A 81 12.60 -6.26 -6.69
CA VAL A 81 11.92 -6.16 -8.01
C VAL A 81 12.64 -5.24 -9.00
N LEU A 82 13.85 -4.78 -8.68
CA LEU A 82 14.63 -3.79 -9.46
C LEU A 82 14.78 -4.16 -10.94
N GLY A 83 14.86 -5.46 -11.25
CA GLY A 83 14.98 -5.95 -12.63
C GLY A 83 13.74 -5.77 -13.51
N CYS A 84 12.60 -5.32 -12.95
CA CYS A 84 11.36 -5.12 -13.71
C CYS A 84 10.60 -3.88 -13.21
N PRO A 85 10.68 -2.75 -13.94
CA PRO A 85 9.98 -1.52 -13.57
C PRO A 85 8.46 -1.65 -13.47
N ALA A 86 7.84 -2.52 -14.28
CA ALA A 86 6.40 -2.78 -14.21
C ALA A 86 6.00 -3.45 -12.89
N CYS A 87 6.81 -4.40 -12.41
CA CYS A 87 6.60 -5.04 -11.12
C CYS A 87 6.74 -4.04 -9.97
N ASP A 88 7.81 -3.23 -9.99
CA ASP A 88 8.03 -2.16 -9.00
C ASP A 88 6.84 -1.19 -8.95
N HIS A 89 6.38 -0.72 -10.12
CA HIS A 89 5.24 0.17 -10.24
C HIS A 89 3.97 -0.43 -9.65
N ASN A 90 3.61 -1.66 -10.04
CA ASN A 90 2.38 -2.31 -9.60
C ASN A 90 2.41 -2.62 -8.09
N PHE A 91 3.56 -3.05 -7.55
CA PHE A 91 3.72 -3.28 -6.11
C PHE A 91 3.59 -1.99 -5.31
N LYS A 92 4.27 -0.92 -5.74
CA LYS A 92 4.11 0.40 -5.13
C LYS A 92 2.65 0.84 -5.16
N HIS A 93 1.98 0.71 -6.31
CA HIS A 93 0.56 1.06 -6.44
C HIS A 93 -0.29 0.32 -5.41
N LEU A 94 -0.15 -1.00 -5.28
CA LEU A 94 -0.92 -1.81 -4.33
C LEU A 94 -0.79 -1.30 -2.88
N TRP A 95 0.44 -1.16 -2.39
CA TRP A 95 0.71 -0.80 -0.99
C TRP A 95 0.45 0.67 -0.69
N CYS A 96 0.74 1.56 -1.64
CA CYS A 96 0.46 2.98 -1.50
C CYS A 96 -1.04 3.23 -1.42
N TRP A 97 -1.86 2.61 -2.28
CA TRP A 97 -3.31 2.77 -2.22
C TRP A 97 -3.88 2.24 -0.91
N MET A 98 -3.46 1.04 -0.49
CA MET A 98 -3.87 0.46 0.79
C MET A 98 -3.54 1.38 1.97
N THR A 99 -2.39 2.06 1.93
CA THR A 99 -1.86 2.79 3.09
C THR A 99 -2.25 4.27 3.12
N CYS A 100 -2.37 4.94 1.97
CA CYS A 100 -2.47 6.40 1.92
C CYS A 100 -3.64 6.94 1.07
N ALA A 101 -4.39 6.13 0.33
CA ALA A 101 -5.47 6.66 -0.52
C ALA A 101 -6.56 7.36 0.31
N PRO A 102 -7.11 8.50 -0.15
CA PRO A 102 -8.04 9.29 0.65
C PRO A 102 -9.45 8.68 0.78
N TYR A 103 -9.73 7.57 0.10
CA TYR A 103 -11.03 6.87 0.10
C TYR A 103 -10.86 5.39 0.48
N GLN A 104 -9.91 5.09 1.38
CA GLN A 104 -9.62 3.73 1.85
C GLN A 104 -10.87 2.93 2.22
N GLU A 105 -11.86 3.55 2.86
CA GLU A 105 -13.09 2.86 3.30
C GLU A 105 -13.91 2.26 2.15
N GLU A 106 -13.68 2.67 0.89
CA GLU A 106 -14.37 2.07 -0.26
C GLU A 106 -13.83 0.67 -0.62
N PHE A 107 -12.61 0.34 -0.21
CA PHE A 107 -11.93 -0.88 -0.64
C PHE A 107 -11.08 -1.57 0.45
N LEU A 108 -11.05 -1.03 1.67
CA LEU A 108 -10.32 -1.57 2.80
C LEU A 108 -11.20 -1.62 4.04
N ASN A 109 -11.42 -2.81 4.59
CA ASN A 109 -12.21 -3.02 5.80
C ASN A 109 -11.35 -3.63 6.90
N VAL A 110 -11.35 -3.06 8.10
CA VAL A 110 -10.68 -3.67 9.26
C VAL A 110 -11.56 -4.76 9.83
N THR A 111 -11.09 -6.01 9.79
CA THR A 111 -11.86 -7.17 10.24
C THR A 111 -11.49 -7.61 11.65
N LYS A 112 -10.28 -7.27 12.10
CA LYS A 112 -9.79 -7.63 13.43
C LYS A 112 -8.82 -6.61 13.98
N THR A 113 -8.92 -6.40 15.29
CA THR A 113 -8.11 -5.45 16.03
C THR A 113 -7.53 -6.09 17.29
N THR A 114 -6.37 -5.61 17.72
CA THR A 114 -5.72 -5.96 19.00
C THR A 114 -5.45 -4.67 19.80
N GLY A 115 -4.65 -4.75 20.88
CA GLY A 115 -4.22 -3.55 21.63
C GLY A 115 -5.39 -2.70 22.16
N ASN A 116 -6.38 -3.34 22.79
CA ASN A 116 -7.63 -2.71 23.23
C ASN A 116 -8.48 -2.10 22.10
N GLY A 117 -8.46 -2.71 20.92
CA GLY A 117 -9.29 -2.32 19.77
C GLY A 117 -8.72 -1.18 18.94
N LYS A 118 -7.44 -0.85 19.12
CA LYS A 118 -6.78 0.26 18.40
C LYS A 118 -5.86 -0.21 17.30
N ASP A 119 -5.13 -1.28 17.54
CA ASP A 119 -4.14 -1.80 16.60
C ASP A 119 -4.83 -2.69 15.56
N VAL A 120 -4.61 -2.43 14.28
CA VAL A 120 -5.15 -3.24 13.18
C VAL A 120 -4.38 -4.55 13.11
N ASP A 121 -5.09 -5.67 13.15
CA ASP A 121 -4.51 -7.02 13.06
C ASP A 121 -4.82 -7.67 11.70
N GLU A 122 -6.07 -7.60 11.25
CA GLU A 122 -6.50 -8.15 9.96
C GLU A 122 -7.38 -7.15 9.21
N VAL A 123 -7.26 -7.16 7.89
CA VAL A 123 -8.05 -6.33 6.96
C VAL A 123 -8.52 -7.16 5.76
N ASP A 124 -9.70 -6.84 5.24
CA ASP A 124 -10.11 -7.22 3.90
C ASP A 124 -9.73 -6.09 2.94
N TYR A 125 -8.83 -6.37 2.01
CA TYR A 125 -8.44 -5.44 0.94
C TYR A 125 -9.01 -5.90 -0.40
N TYR A 126 -9.99 -5.16 -0.90
CA TYR A 126 -10.69 -5.44 -2.15
C TYR A 126 -9.89 -4.89 -3.33
N VAL A 127 -9.25 -5.80 -4.07
CA VAL A 127 -8.43 -5.48 -5.24
C VAL A 127 -9.11 -5.94 -6.51
N ALA A 128 -9.13 -5.11 -7.54
CA ALA A 128 -9.73 -5.45 -8.82
C ALA A 128 -8.98 -6.64 -9.47
N PRO A 129 -9.67 -7.69 -9.97
CA PRO A 129 -9.01 -8.89 -10.48
C PRO A 129 -7.97 -8.63 -11.57
N HIS A 130 -8.29 -7.74 -12.51
CA HIS A 130 -7.38 -7.36 -13.59
C HIS A 130 -6.09 -6.71 -13.07
N PHE A 131 -6.17 -5.90 -12.01
CA PHE A 131 -5.00 -5.30 -11.39
C PHE A 131 -4.16 -6.37 -10.67
N GLY A 132 -4.81 -7.27 -9.92
CA GLY A 132 -4.13 -8.39 -9.28
C GLY A 132 -3.39 -9.29 -10.27
N GLU A 133 -4.03 -9.65 -11.38
CA GLU A 133 -3.40 -10.41 -12.46
C GLU A 133 -2.24 -9.66 -13.12
N SER A 134 -2.40 -8.36 -13.37
CA SER A 134 -1.33 -7.51 -13.90
C SER A 134 -0.13 -7.46 -12.96
N LEU A 135 -0.36 -7.26 -11.66
CA LEU A 135 0.67 -7.30 -10.63
C LEU A 135 1.42 -8.63 -10.65
N TRP A 136 0.71 -9.75 -10.56
CA TRP A 136 1.32 -11.08 -10.58
C TRP A 136 2.15 -11.34 -11.83
N ASN A 137 1.56 -11.10 -13.01
CA ASN A 137 2.23 -11.37 -14.28
C ASN A 137 3.45 -10.48 -14.49
N SER A 138 3.46 -9.26 -13.95
CA SER A 138 4.64 -8.38 -13.99
C SER A 138 5.80 -8.87 -13.11
N CYS A 139 5.54 -9.73 -12.13
CA CYS A 139 6.50 -10.09 -11.08
C CYS A 139 6.95 -11.56 -11.07
N LYS A 140 6.11 -12.50 -11.52
CA LYS A 140 6.34 -13.96 -11.36
C LYS A 140 7.61 -14.54 -12.01
N GLU A 141 8.18 -13.84 -12.99
CA GLU A 141 9.44 -14.23 -13.64
C GLU A 141 10.63 -13.32 -13.29
N VAL A 142 10.42 -12.32 -12.42
CA VAL A 142 11.48 -11.42 -11.99
C VAL A 142 12.44 -12.17 -11.08
N LYS A 143 13.73 -12.06 -11.33
CA LYS A 143 14.78 -12.66 -10.49
C LYS A 143 15.40 -11.59 -9.60
N VAL A 144 15.62 -11.94 -8.33
CA VAL A 144 16.36 -11.09 -7.40
C VAL A 144 17.84 -11.20 -7.72
N SER A 145 18.43 -10.12 -8.23
CA SER A 145 19.79 -10.09 -8.80
C SER A 145 20.88 -10.61 -7.84
N SER A 146 20.70 -10.44 -6.53
CA SER A 146 21.66 -10.85 -5.50
C SER A 146 21.56 -12.31 -5.05
N MET A 147 20.42 -12.98 -5.31
CA MET A 147 20.08 -14.26 -4.67
C MET A 147 19.75 -15.39 -5.66
N ASN A 148 19.61 -15.09 -6.97
CA ASN A 148 19.20 -16.05 -8.01
C ASN A 148 17.89 -16.82 -7.67
N VAL A 149 17.01 -16.19 -6.90
CA VAL A 149 15.64 -16.66 -6.59
C VAL A 149 14.62 -15.80 -7.32
N LYS A 150 13.39 -16.29 -7.50
CA LYS A 150 12.31 -15.44 -8.05
C LYS A 150 11.86 -14.44 -6.99
N ALA A 151 11.49 -13.25 -7.44
CA ALA A 151 10.99 -12.18 -6.56
C ALA A 151 9.76 -12.66 -5.77
N MET A 152 8.84 -13.39 -6.42
CA MET A 152 7.64 -13.89 -5.77
C MET A 152 7.92 -14.92 -4.67
N ASP A 153 8.99 -15.69 -4.78
CA ASP A 153 9.41 -16.63 -3.72
C ASP A 153 9.88 -15.88 -2.46
N THR A 154 10.34 -14.64 -2.61
CA THR A 154 10.75 -13.77 -1.49
C THR A 154 9.59 -12.94 -0.94
N LEU A 155 8.65 -12.54 -1.82
CA LEU A 155 7.57 -11.61 -1.48
C LEU A 155 6.33 -12.32 -0.95
N CYS A 156 6.11 -13.57 -1.33
CA CYS A 156 5.04 -14.37 -0.76
C CYS A 156 5.51 -15.04 0.53
N LYS A 157 4.60 -15.11 1.51
CA LYS A 157 4.86 -15.82 2.77
C LYS A 157 4.68 -17.33 2.69
N THR A 158 4.25 -17.86 1.54
CA THR A 158 3.94 -19.27 1.34
C THR A 158 4.85 -19.88 0.29
N ASP A 159 5.35 -21.09 0.54
CA ASP A 159 6.24 -21.84 -0.38
C ASP A 159 5.59 -22.18 -1.74
N ASP A 160 4.27 -22.06 -1.87
CA ASP A 160 3.51 -22.37 -3.10
C ASP A 160 2.70 -21.18 -3.62
N CYS A 161 3.32 -19.99 -3.68
CA CYS A 161 2.66 -18.81 -4.21
C CYS A 161 2.35 -18.99 -5.70
N LYS A 162 1.08 -19.18 -6.06
CA LYS A 162 0.63 -19.46 -7.43
C LYS A 162 -0.26 -18.37 -8.04
N GLY A 163 -0.56 -17.32 -7.29
CA GLY A 163 -1.40 -16.22 -7.77
C GLY A 163 -1.42 -15.03 -6.83
N TRP A 164 -1.94 -13.91 -7.32
CA TRP A 164 -1.91 -12.62 -6.62
C TRP A 164 -2.65 -12.64 -5.28
N HIS A 165 -3.72 -13.43 -5.14
CA HIS A 165 -4.45 -13.56 -3.88
C HIS A 165 -3.56 -14.07 -2.73
N MET A 166 -2.56 -14.91 -3.04
CA MET A 166 -1.66 -15.51 -2.05
C MET A 166 -0.56 -14.55 -1.60
N MET A 167 -0.34 -13.45 -2.33
CA MET A 167 0.58 -12.39 -1.91
C MET A 167 0.06 -11.61 -0.70
N LEU A 168 -1.27 -11.59 -0.53
CA LEU A 168 -1.97 -10.74 0.44
C LEU A 168 -2.77 -11.55 1.46
N SER A 169 -2.86 -12.88 1.30
CA SER A 169 -3.58 -13.74 2.23
C SER A 169 -2.66 -14.32 3.30
N LYS A 170 -2.90 -13.92 4.56
CA LYS A 170 -2.29 -14.36 5.84
C LYS A 170 -0.76 -14.19 5.96
#